data_AF-A0A3N9V3M8-F1
#
_entry.id   AF-A0A3N9V3M8-F1
#
_cell.length_a   1.000
_cell.length_b   1.000
_cell.length_c   1.000
_cell.angle_alpha   90.00
_cell.angle_beta   90.00
_cell.angle_gamma   90.00
#
_symmetry.space_group_name_H-M   'P 1'
#
loop_
_entity.id
_entity.type
_entity.pdbx_description
1 polymer ?
#
loop_
_entity_poly.entity_id
_entity_poly.type
_entity_poly.pdbx_seq_one_letter_code
_entity_poly.pdbx_strand_id
1 'polypeptide(L)' 'MLCVFFSRHEVHDWTTAAQCDTAAYGTYFRAMLDQGIYLAPSQFETAFVSISHSVEDIERTAVAARNAFKILVTG' A
#
# COMPACT_ATOMS: atom_id res chain seq x y z
N MET A 1 -8.64 -3.10 8.79
CA MET A 1 -8.67 -3.40 7.34
C MET A 1 -8.28 -2.14 6.61
N LEU A 2 -7.30 -2.24 5.72
CA LEU A 2 -6.70 -1.12 5.00
C LEU A 2 -6.57 -1.46 3.51
N CYS A 3 -7.08 -0.60 2.64
CA CYS A 3 -6.78 -0.58 1.20
C CYS A 3 -6.12 0.75 0.86
N VAL A 4 -5.04 0.71 0.09
CA VAL A 4 -4.40 1.92 -0.42
C VAL A 4 -4.69 2.01 -1.91
N PHE A 5 -5.54 2.96 -2.30
CA PHE A 5 -5.89 3.20 -3.69
C PHE A 5 -4.95 4.23 -4.32
N PHE A 6 -4.17 3.81 -5.31
CA PHE A 6 -3.30 4.71 -6.08
C PHE A 6 -4.11 5.42 -7.16
N SER A 7 -4.94 6.38 -6.73
CA SER A 7 -5.83 7.15 -7.60
C SER A 7 -5.74 8.63 -7.29
N ARG A 8 -6.02 9.47 -8.31
CA ARG A 8 -6.20 10.92 -8.15
C ARG A 8 -7.63 11.30 -7.80
N HIS A 9 -8.55 10.35 -7.88
CA HIS A 9 -9.97 10.53 -7.64
C HIS A 9 -10.44 9.61 -6.51
N GLU A 10 -11.53 9.97 -5.86
CA GLU A 10 -12.14 9.12 -4.84
C GLU A 10 -12.60 7.78 -5.44
N VAL A 11 -12.46 6.71 -4.66
CA VAL A 11 -12.81 5.35 -5.06
C VAL A 11 -14.01 4.90 -4.25
N HIS A 12 -15.16 4.76 -4.89
CA HIS A 12 -16.44 4.39 -4.26
C HIS A 12 -17.04 3.11 -4.83
N ASP A 13 -16.54 2.64 -5.96
CA ASP A 13 -17.06 1.48 -6.67
C ASP A 13 -15.96 0.79 -7.49
N TRP A 14 -16.33 -0.30 -8.17
CA TRP A 14 -15.42 -1.02 -9.05
C TRP A 14 -14.91 -0.16 -10.21
N THR A 15 -15.78 0.65 -10.81
CA THR A 15 -15.44 1.47 -11.99
C THR A 15 -14.33 2.46 -11.67
N THR A 16 -14.39 3.09 -10.50
CA THR A 16 -13.38 4.01 -9.99
C THR A 16 -12.15 3.28 -9.45
N ALA A 17 -12.31 2.11 -8.82
CA ALA A 17 -11.20 1.28 -8.36
C ALA A 17 -10.34 0.77 -9.53
N ALA A 18 -10.96 0.34 -10.62
CA ALA A 18 -10.29 -0.18 -11.81
C ALA A 18 -9.43 0.86 -12.53
N GLN A 19 -9.57 2.15 -12.20
CA GLN A 19 -8.76 3.26 -12.72
C GLN A 19 -7.48 3.52 -11.90
N CYS A 20 -7.25 2.80 -10.81
CA CYS A 20 -6.04 2.96 -10.00
C CYS A 20 -4.77 2.64 -10.80
N ASP A 21 -3.70 3.36 -10.51
CA ASP A 21 -2.37 3.11 -11.06
C ASP A 21 -1.75 1.85 -10.44
N THR A 22 -1.99 0.72 -11.11
CA THR A 22 -1.49 -0.59 -10.69
C THR A 22 0.03 -0.71 -10.84
N ALA A 23 0.66 0.08 -11.71
CA ALA A 23 2.11 0.09 -11.87
C ALA A 23 2.78 0.80 -10.67
N ALA A 24 2.24 1.95 -10.26
CA ALA A 24 2.65 2.65 -9.06
C ALA A 24 2.46 1.78 -7.81
N TYR A 25 1.30 1.11 -7.68
CA TYR A 25 1.09 0.13 -6.61
C TYR A 25 2.14 -0.97 -6.63
N GLY A 26 2.46 -1.54 -7.79
CA GLY A 26 3.48 -2.57 -7.91
C GLY A 26 4.83 -2.09 -7.38
N THR A 27 5.23 -0.85 -7.71
CA THR A 27 6.48 -0.25 -7.21
C THR A 27 6.45 -0.05 -5.70
N TYR A 28 5.33 0.46 -5.17
CA TYR A 28 5.11 0.58 -3.73
C TYR A 28 5.18 -0.78 -3.02
N PHE A 29 4.51 -1.81 -3.54
CA PHE A 29 4.52 -3.17 -2.99
C PHE A 29 5.93 -3.73 -2.88
N ARG A 30 6.73 -3.62 -3.96
CA ARG A 30 8.13 -4.10 -3.96
C ARG A 30 8.98 -3.33 -2.93
N ALA A 31 8.84 -2.01 -2.86
CA ALA A 31 9.55 -1.20 -1.88
C ALA A 31 9.14 -1.50 -0.43
N MET A 32 7.87 -1.84 -0.18
CA MET A 32 7.42 -2.30 1.14
C MET A 32 7.99 -3.68 1.48
N LEU A 33 8.00 -4.60 0.51
CA LEU A 33 8.55 -5.94 0.65
C LEU A 33 10.04 -5.92 0.97
N ASP A 34 10.82 -5.08 0.26
CA ASP A 34 12.26 -4.90 0.49
C ASP A 34 12.57 -4.36 1.90
N GLN A 35 11.62 -3.66 2.53
CA GLN A 35 11.69 -3.18 3.91
C GLN A 35 11.14 -4.21 4.94
N GLY A 36 10.77 -5.40 4.48
CA GLY A 36 10.26 -6.48 5.33
C GLY A 36 8.77 -6.38 5.68
N ILE A 37 7.99 -5.56 4.97
CA ILE A 37 6.54 -5.45 5.14
C ILE A 37 5.83 -6.16 3.99
N TYR A 38 5.27 -7.33 4.27
CA TYR A 38 4.50 -8.09 3.29
C TYR A 38 3.05 -7.59 3.24
N LEU A 39 2.72 -6.89 2.16
CA LEU A 39 1.33 -6.52 1.83
C LEU A 39 0.75 -7.53 0.82
N ALA A 40 -0.55 -7.43 0.54
CA ALA A 40 -1.14 -8.21 -0.53
C ALA A 40 -0.49 -7.82 -1.89
N PRO A 41 -0.16 -8.76 -2.79
CA PRO A 41 0.46 -8.43 -4.08
C PRO A 41 -0.57 -7.98 -5.13
N SER A 42 -1.54 -7.13 -4.73
CA SER A 42 -2.61 -6.64 -5.60
C SER A 42 -3.19 -5.31 -5.11
N GLN A 43 -3.36 -4.37 -6.03
CA GLN A 43 -4.07 -3.09 -5.80
C GLN A 43 -5.53 -3.31 -5.38
N PHE A 44 -6.12 -4.44 -5.73
CA PHE A 44 -7.54 -4.72 -5.47
C PHE A 44 -7.75 -5.59 -4.22
N GLU A 45 -6.72 -5.70 -3.38
CA GLU A 45 -6.75 -6.46 -2.13
C GLU A 45 -6.58 -5.60 -0.89
N THR A 46 -6.95 -6.20 0.24
CA THR A 46 -6.92 -5.58 1.57
C THR A 46 -5.75 -6.08 2.40
N ALA A 47 -5.12 -5.19 3.15
CA ALA A 47 -4.30 -5.55 4.30
C ALA A 47 -5.17 -5.76 5.55
N PHE A 48 -5.02 -6.93 6.18
CA PHE A 48 -5.72 -7.32 7.39
C PHE A 48 -4.80 -7.21 8.61
N VAL A 49 -5.32 -6.62 9.69
CA VAL A 49 -4.62 -6.52 10.96
C VAL A 49 -5.03 -7.72 11.83
N SER A 50 -4.03 -8.38 12.41
CA SER A 50 -4.20 -9.45 13.40
C SER A 50 -3.95 -8.92 14.81
N ILE A 51 -4.56 -9.55 15.83
CA ILE A 51 -4.29 -9.29 17.26
C ILE A 51 -2.83 -9.53 17.66
N SER A 52 -2.06 -10.25 16.84
CA SER A 52 -0.63 -10.45 17.06
C SER A 52 0.22 -9.22 16.71
N HIS A 53 -0.32 -8.24 15.95
CA HIS A 53 0.43 -7.03 15.63
C HIS A 53 0.52 -6.11 16.84
N SER A 54 1.72 -5.64 17.11
CA SER A 54 1.99 -4.63 18.12
C SER A 54 1.90 -3.21 17.55
N VAL A 55 1.89 -2.20 18.43
CA VAL A 55 2.00 -0.79 18.00
C VAL A 55 3.31 -0.53 17.24
N GLU A 56 4.40 -1.18 17.65
CA GLU A 56 5.70 -1.09 16.98
C GLU A 56 5.63 -1.57 15.53
N ASP A 57 4.86 -2.64 15.25
CA ASP A 57 4.66 -3.15 13.89
C ASP A 57 3.91 -2.14 13.01
N ILE A 58 2.94 -1.42 13.59
CA ILE A 58 2.20 -0.37 12.90
C ILE A 58 3.11 0.82 12.58
N GLU A 59 3.91 1.26 13.55
CA GLU A 59 4.86 2.37 13.35
C GLU A 59 5.94 2.02 12.31
N ARG A 60 6.52 0.82 12.38
CA ARG A 60 7.44 0.32 11.35
C ARG A 60 6.78 0.30 9.97
N THR A 61 5.53 -0.15 9.88
CA THR A 61 4.77 -0.17 8.62
C THR A 61 4.54 1.24 8.08
N ALA A 62 4.21 2.21 8.93
CA ALA A 62 4.00 3.61 8.53
C ALA A 62 5.30 4.29 8.08
N VAL A 63 6.43 4.00 8.73
CA VAL A 63 7.76 4.46 8.29
C VAL A 63 8.12 3.86 6.93
N ALA A 64 7.94 2.55 6.76
CA ALA A 64 8.21 1.88 5.50
C ALA A 64 7.36 2.43 4.35
N ALA A 65 6.07 2.70 4.60
CA ALA A 65 5.17 3.30 3.63
C ALA A 65 5.64 4.70 3.21
N ARG A 66 6.03 5.55 4.17
CA ARG A 66 6.61 6.88 3.86
C ARG A 66 7.85 6.79 3.00
N ASN A 67 8.73 5.83 3.24
CA ASN A 67 9.92 5.61 2.41
C ASN A 67 9.55 5.13 1.00
N ALA A 68 8.61 4.19 0.88
CA ALA A 68 8.13 3.68 -0.40
C ALA A 68 7.50 4.80 -1.25
N PHE A 69 6.73 5.72 -0.65
CA PHE A 69 6.16 6.85 -1.39
C PHE A 69 7.21 7.82 -1.93
N LYS A 70 8.36 8.01 -1.26
CA LYS A 70 9.44 8.87 -1.77
C LYS A 70 10.02 8.35 -3.09
N ILE A 71 10.05 7.03 -3.28
CA ILE A 71 10.52 6.39 -4.52
C ILE A 71 9.59 6.75 -5.68
N LEU A 72 8.29 6.89 -5.43
CA LEU A 72 7.29 7.22 -6.46
C LEU A 72 7.32 8.69 -6.90
N VAL A 73 7.81 9.59 -6.06
CA VAL A 73 7.90 11.04 -6.36
C VAL A 73 9.18 11.39 -7.13
N THR A 74 10.18 10.50 -7.10
CA THR A 74 11.49 10.71 -7.73
C THR A 74 11.66 9.96 -9.06
N GLY A 75 10.63 9.23 -9.50
CA GLY A 75 10.59 8.50 -10.78
C GLY A 75 9.82 9.22 -11.87
#